data_AF-A0A2W6DJ32-F1
#
_entry.id   AF-A0A2W6DJ32-F1
#
_cell.length_a   1.000
_cell.length_b   1.000
_cell.length_c   1.000
_cell.angle_alpha   90.00
_cell.angle_beta   90.00
_cell.angle_gamma   90.00
#
_symmetry.space_group_name_H-M   'P 1'
#
loop_
_entity.id
_entity.type
_entity.pdbx_description
1 polymer ?
#
loop_
_entity_poly.entity_id
_entity_poly.type
_entity_poly.pdbx_seq_one_letter_code
_entity_poly.pdbx_strand_id
1 'polypeptide(L)'
;MVAIAAATLVPLNSAPAGAAAGPAGAEPVASQEQAAFASAARESGVPEPLLLSLSYNLTRWEAHQGQPSTAGGFGPMHLVGVPGSGAGTDARGDTSRRTPSASTRLRRGAALIGVPDRTAATDRTANIRAGAALLAAFARELGRGRLPSAAAGWYPAVARYGGSADTLGARQFADDVYATLRSGARAITTDGQALALPAQPAVTPDRSGLAALHLTPAAPVSAAECPAALDCRYIPAAYAQNDPNDKTNYGNYDIADRPTDVKIRYIVIHDTEVLYDPTIAEFQDSHSFVSAHYVIRSSDGLVTQMVRTKDVAFQAGNWYVNMHSIGIEHEGFAAQGATWYTEALYRSSATLVRYLAKRFNIPLDRGHIIGHDNVPGITPPLVAGMHWDPGPFWDWAHYMALLGRPLPTRSLPHGNAVVINPAFATNRQPVTGCGSDPPSPSEPASFVPLHTAPSEDAPLLSDVALHPDGAPGTTQMCDTGDKAASGQRFALAGRQGDWTAIWYGGQQAWLHDVRATVSTYALTVTVKTGGSPAPIYGRAYPEAAAYAGSPVPVQSVVPLQYTIGVGQHYVVAGLVRSDYYHSSTIDASSPGDHTVVTGKDLYYLIYFGHRMAFVKTTDVALG
;
A
#
# COMPACT_ATOMS: atom_id res chain seq x y z
N MET A 1 -26.07 64.79 57.55
CA MET A 1 -27.15 64.15 58.32
C MET A 1 -27.19 62.69 57.91
N VAL A 2 -27.20 61.81 58.91
CA VAL A 2 -27.17 60.34 58.79
C VAL A 2 -28.51 59.82 58.29
N ALA A 3 -28.51 58.80 57.43
CA ALA A 3 -29.46 57.69 57.50
C ALA A 3 -28.91 56.46 56.76
N ILE A 4 -28.70 55.38 57.50
CA ILE A 4 -28.34 54.04 57.04
C ILE A 4 -29.64 53.31 56.67
N ALA A 5 -29.64 52.57 55.56
CA ALA A 5 -30.54 51.43 55.36
C ALA A 5 -29.81 50.35 54.56
N ALA A 6 -29.68 49.16 55.15
CA ALA A 6 -29.03 47.99 54.58
C ALA A 6 -29.94 47.32 53.53
N ALA A 7 -29.38 46.94 52.39
CA ALA A 7 -30.04 46.13 51.38
C ALA A 7 -29.23 44.84 51.14
N THR A 8 -29.90 43.71 51.35
CA THR A 8 -29.43 42.33 51.19
C THR A 8 -29.23 41.96 49.72
N LEU A 9 -28.08 41.36 49.40
CA LEU A 9 -27.78 40.74 48.11
C LEU A 9 -28.47 39.37 47.97
N VAL A 10 -29.15 39.15 46.84
CA VAL A 10 -29.51 37.83 46.30
C VAL A 10 -28.97 37.77 44.86
N PRO A 11 -28.24 36.71 44.46
CA PRO A 11 -27.60 36.63 43.15
C PRO A 11 -28.60 36.26 42.05
N LEU A 12 -28.55 36.99 40.93
CA LEU A 12 -29.25 36.67 39.69
C LEU A 12 -28.44 35.63 38.91
N ASN A 13 -28.95 34.40 38.84
CA ASN A 13 -28.52 33.41 37.84
C ASN A 13 -29.27 33.67 36.53
N SER A 14 -28.55 34.14 35.51
CA SER A 14 -29.03 34.22 34.13
C SER A 14 -28.93 32.84 33.45
N ALA A 15 -30.08 32.23 33.17
CA ALA A 15 -30.18 31.05 32.30
C ALA A 15 -30.05 31.46 30.81
N PRO A 16 -29.39 30.65 29.96
CA PRO A 16 -29.28 30.95 28.53
C PRO A 16 -30.58 30.62 27.78
N ALA A 17 -30.89 31.47 26.81
CA ALA A 17 -32.06 31.38 25.93
C ALA A 17 -32.04 30.10 25.08
N GLY A 18 -33.22 29.50 24.92
CA GLY A 18 -33.44 28.29 24.13
C GLY A 18 -33.09 28.47 22.66
N ALA A 19 -32.27 27.56 22.14
CA ALA A 19 -32.05 27.39 20.71
C ALA A 19 -33.32 26.81 20.06
N ALA A 20 -33.81 27.49 19.03
CA ALA A 20 -34.85 26.98 18.15
C ALA A 20 -34.37 25.69 17.48
N ALA A 21 -35.20 24.64 17.53
CA ALA A 21 -34.97 23.41 16.82
C ALA A 21 -34.95 23.68 15.30
N GLY A 22 -33.79 23.52 14.67
CA GLY A 22 -33.70 23.37 13.22
C GLY A 22 -34.47 22.13 12.77
N PRO A 23 -34.86 22.03 11.48
CA PRO A 23 -35.55 20.85 10.99
C PRO A 23 -34.68 19.63 11.24
N ALA A 24 -35.26 18.61 11.85
CA ALA A 24 -34.63 17.31 12.04
C ALA A 24 -34.07 16.86 10.69
N GLY A 25 -32.74 16.76 10.59
CA GLY A 25 -32.09 16.23 9.40
C GLY A 25 -32.68 14.85 9.11
N ALA A 26 -33.16 14.66 7.88
CA ALA A 26 -33.60 13.35 7.42
C ALA A 26 -32.49 12.32 7.73
N GLU A 27 -32.87 11.17 8.30
CA GLU A 27 -31.99 9.99 8.34
C GLU A 27 -31.41 9.79 6.94
N PRO A 28 -30.08 9.59 6.79
CA PRO A 28 -29.49 9.39 5.48
C PRO A 28 -30.21 8.21 4.81
N VAL A 29 -30.69 8.41 3.59
CA VAL A 29 -31.25 7.33 2.76
C VAL A 29 -30.20 6.23 2.68
N ALA A 30 -30.58 4.98 2.96
CA ALA A 30 -29.66 3.84 2.89
C ALA A 30 -28.95 3.84 1.53
N SER A 31 -27.62 3.84 1.57
CA SER A 31 -26.79 3.83 0.35
C SER A 31 -27.03 2.58 -0.49
N GLN A 32 -26.63 2.62 -1.76
CA GLN A 32 -26.67 1.44 -2.62
C GLN A 32 -25.88 0.28 -2.01
N GLU A 33 -24.77 0.59 -1.34
CA GLU A 33 -23.94 -0.39 -0.67
C GLU A 33 -24.61 -0.99 0.58
N GLN A 34 -25.28 -0.18 1.41
CA GLN A 34 -26.10 -0.68 2.52
C GLN A 34 -27.19 -1.66 2.00
N ALA A 35 -27.83 -1.35 0.87
CA ALA A 35 -28.81 -2.23 0.25
C ALA A 35 -28.18 -3.55 -0.27
N ALA A 36 -26.95 -3.49 -0.79
CA ALA A 36 -26.20 -4.67 -1.22
C ALA A 36 -25.88 -5.61 -0.04
N PHE A 37 -25.46 -5.08 1.12
CA PHE A 37 -25.28 -5.85 2.35
C PHE A 37 -26.58 -6.55 2.78
N ALA A 38 -27.70 -5.82 2.79
CA ALA A 38 -29.00 -6.37 3.12
C ALA A 38 -29.43 -7.49 2.15
N SER A 39 -29.17 -7.34 0.85
CA SER A 39 -29.48 -8.38 -0.15
C SER A 39 -28.61 -9.62 0.04
N ALA A 40 -27.29 -9.43 0.15
CA ALA A 40 -26.34 -10.52 0.34
C ALA A 40 -26.61 -11.31 1.63
N ALA A 41 -27.01 -10.63 2.71
CA ALA A 41 -27.44 -11.26 3.95
C ALA A 41 -28.65 -12.17 3.75
N ARG A 42 -29.69 -11.70 3.05
CA ARG A 42 -30.89 -12.51 2.72
C ARG A 42 -30.56 -13.71 1.83
N GLU A 43 -29.71 -13.53 0.82
CA GLU A 43 -29.32 -14.59 -0.11
C GLU A 43 -28.49 -15.69 0.56
N SER A 44 -27.57 -15.30 1.45
CA SER A 44 -26.62 -16.22 2.08
C SER A 44 -27.14 -16.86 3.38
N GLY A 45 -28.09 -16.20 4.05
CA GLY A 45 -28.57 -16.54 5.40
C GLY A 45 -27.68 -16.01 6.54
N VAL A 46 -26.68 -15.18 6.23
CA VAL A 46 -25.86 -14.47 7.22
C VAL A 46 -26.68 -13.33 7.84
N PRO A 47 -26.68 -13.12 9.17
CA PRO A 47 -27.30 -11.93 9.77
C PRO A 47 -26.66 -10.64 9.23
N GLU A 48 -27.46 -9.72 8.69
CA GLU A 48 -26.96 -8.46 8.10
C GLU A 48 -26.06 -7.65 9.06
N PRO A 49 -26.41 -7.45 10.35
CA PRO A 49 -25.53 -6.74 11.28
C PRO A 49 -24.15 -7.42 11.46
N LEU A 50 -24.11 -8.76 11.41
CA LEU A 50 -22.85 -9.49 11.51
C LEU A 50 -22.01 -9.31 10.24
N LEU A 51 -22.65 -9.34 9.06
CA LEU A 51 -21.96 -9.14 7.78
C LEU A 51 -21.37 -7.72 7.67
N LEU A 52 -22.15 -6.71 8.06
CA LEU A 52 -21.68 -5.32 8.15
C LEU A 52 -20.52 -5.21 9.15
N SER A 53 -20.62 -5.82 10.32
CA SER A 53 -19.55 -5.79 11.33
C SER A 53 -18.27 -6.47 10.84
N LEU A 54 -18.40 -7.61 10.14
CA LEU A 54 -17.27 -8.31 9.53
C LEU A 54 -16.55 -7.41 8.52
N SER A 55 -17.29 -6.85 7.56
CA SER A 55 -16.71 -5.95 6.55
C SER A 55 -16.09 -4.68 7.18
N TYR A 56 -16.71 -4.13 8.23
CA TYR A 56 -16.15 -2.99 8.94
C TYR A 56 -14.77 -3.30 9.56
N ASN A 57 -14.59 -4.50 10.10
CA ASN A 57 -13.33 -4.92 10.71
C ASN A 57 -12.31 -5.46 9.69
N LEU A 58 -12.69 -5.58 8.42
CA LEU A 58 -11.76 -5.88 7.33
C LEU A 58 -11.27 -4.57 6.71
N THR A 59 -12.19 -3.76 6.19
CA THR A 59 -11.87 -2.60 5.35
C THR A 59 -12.55 -1.30 5.80
N ARG A 60 -13.25 -1.28 6.94
CA ARG A 60 -14.20 -0.19 7.29
C ARG A 60 -15.24 0.08 6.20
N TRP A 61 -15.64 -0.96 5.46
CA TRP A 61 -16.51 -0.90 4.27
C TRP A 61 -15.87 -0.29 3.01
N GLU A 62 -14.59 0.05 3.03
CA GLU A 62 -13.92 0.56 1.84
C GLU A 62 -13.77 -0.53 0.76
N ALA A 63 -13.99 -0.14 -0.50
CA ALA A 63 -13.94 -1.04 -1.64
C ALA A 63 -12.60 -1.04 -2.37
N HIS A 64 -11.72 -0.07 -2.10
CA HIS A 64 -10.43 0.13 -2.77
C HIS A 64 -10.52 0.08 -4.32
N GLN A 65 -11.71 0.40 -4.84
CA GLN A 65 -12.02 0.46 -6.27
C GLN A 65 -11.63 -0.76 -7.10
N GLY A 66 -11.68 -1.93 -6.47
CA GLY A 66 -11.29 -3.18 -7.14
C GLY A 66 -9.79 -3.32 -7.38
N GLN A 67 -8.97 -2.40 -6.85
CA GLN A 67 -7.55 -2.65 -6.64
C GLN A 67 -7.38 -3.55 -5.41
N PRO A 68 -6.36 -4.42 -5.39
CA PRO A 68 -6.03 -5.15 -4.20
C PRO A 68 -5.44 -4.20 -3.15
N SER A 69 -5.76 -4.45 -1.88
CA SER A 69 -4.95 -3.99 -0.75
C SER A 69 -3.53 -4.53 -0.83
N THR A 70 -2.58 -4.03 -0.02
CA THR A 70 -1.22 -4.60 0.03
C THR A 70 -1.21 -6.03 0.57
N ALA A 71 -2.23 -6.37 1.33
CA ALA A 71 -2.62 -7.73 1.72
C ALA A 71 -3.29 -8.55 0.59
N GLY A 72 -3.35 -8.07 -0.66
CA GLY A 72 -3.89 -8.82 -1.80
C GLY A 72 -5.42 -9.03 -1.81
N GLY A 73 -6.13 -8.41 -0.86
CA GLY A 73 -7.59 -8.47 -0.71
C GLY A 73 -8.33 -7.43 -1.52
N PHE A 74 -9.45 -7.81 -2.13
CA PHE A 74 -10.29 -6.94 -2.97
C PHE A 74 -11.62 -6.60 -2.31
N GLY A 75 -12.06 -5.35 -2.47
CA GLY A 75 -13.40 -4.88 -2.13
C GLY A 75 -13.73 -4.86 -0.62
N PRO A 76 -14.98 -4.50 -0.25
CA PRO A 76 -15.41 -4.35 1.14
C PRO A 76 -15.32 -5.62 1.98
N MET A 77 -15.31 -6.79 1.33
CA MET A 77 -15.19 -8.08 1.98
C MET A 77 -13.75 -8.60 2.03
N HIS A 78 -12.76 -7.82 1.57
CA HIS A 78 -11.34 -8.18 1.54
C HIS A 78 -11.11 -9.60 0.99
N LEU A 79 -11.71 -9.86 -0.18
CA LEU A 79 -11.60 -11.17 -0.82
C LEU A 79 -10.23 -11.30 -1.46
N VAL A 80 -9.35 -12.04 -0.81
CA VAL A 80 -7.97 -12.21 -1.29
C VAL A 80 -7.94 -13.03 -2.56
N GLY A 81 -7.25 -12.48 -3.56
CA GLY A 81 -6.88 -13.13 -4.81
C GLY A 81 -5.37 -13.20 -4.96
N VAL A 82 -4.88 -13.84 -6.04
CA VAL A 82 -3.45 -13.78 -6.39
C VAL A 82 -3.18 -12.40 -7.00
N PRO A 83 -2.37 -11.53 -6.36
CA PRO A 83 -2.01 -10.24 -6.95
C PRO A 83 -1.22 -10.44 -8.25
N GLY A 84 -1.37 -9.52 -9.21
CA GLY A 84 -0.44 -9.42 -10.34
C GLY A 84 -0.54 -10.47 -11.45
N SER A 85 -1.68 -11.13 -11.67
CA SER A 85 -1.86 -12.11 -12.77
C SER A 85 -1.87 -11.52 -14.20
N GLY A 86 -1.43 -10.28 -14.39
CA GLY A 86 -1.21 -9.67 -15.71
C GLY A 86 0.16 -10.05 -16.29
N ALA A 87 0.21 -10.40 -17.58
CA ALA A 87 1.44 -10.56 -18.38
C ALA A 87 2.40 -11.73 -18.04
N GLY A 88 1.95 -12.76 -17.31
CA GLY A 88 2.72 -14.02 -17.16
C GLY A 88 3.80 -13.99 -16.08
N THR A 89 3.74 -13.05 -15.15
CA THR A 89 4.55 -13.01 -13.92
C THR A 89 3.75 -13.53 -12.72
N ASP A 90 4.43 -14.00 -11.69
CA ASP A 90 3.78 -14.30 -10.40
C ASP A 90 3.59 -13.03 -9.55
N ALA A 91 2.96 -13.17 -8.37
CA ALA A 91 2.69 -12.06 -7.45
C ALA A 91 3.96 -11.32 -6.96
N ARG A 92 5.14 -11.94 -7.09
CA ARG A 92 6.43 -11.35 -6.71
C ARG A 92 6.97 -10.41 -7.78
N GLY A 93 6.38 -10.43 -8.99
CA GLY A 93 6.93 -9.76 -10.17
C GLY A 93 8.07 -10.53 -10.83
N ASP A 94 8.08 -11.86 -10.69
CA ASP A 94 9.08 -12.74 -11.28
C ASP A 94 8.48 -13.73 -12.29
N THR A 95 9.27 -14.12 -13.29
CA THR A 95 8.88 -15.05 -14.35
C THR A 95 9.43 -16.46 -14.16
N SER A 96 10.32 -16.67 -13.20
CA SER A 96 10.98 -17.97 -13.01
C SER A 96 10.11 -19.01 -12.31
N ARG A 97 9.06 -18.57 -11.61
CA ARG A 97 8.10 -19.41 -10.90
C ARG A 97 6.77 -19.43 -11.63
N ARG A 98 6.15 -20.61 -11.70
CA ARG A 98 4.79 -20.73 -12.24
C ARG A 98 3.84 -19.92 -11.37
N THR A 99 2.97 -19.12 -11.99
CA THR A 99 1.89 -18.44 -11.25
C THR A 99 1.07 -19.49 -10.50
N PRO A 100 1.02 -19.44 -9.16
CA PRO A 100 0.31 -20.44 -8.39
C PRO A 100 -1.17 -20.51 -8.75
N SER A 101 -1.70 -21.72 -8.97
CA SER A 101 -3.15 -21.96 -9.04
C SER A 101 -3.68 -22.17 -7.63
N ALA A 102 -3.96 -21.09 -6.91
CA ALA A 102 -4.59 -21.19 -5.59
C ALA A 102 -6.12 -21.07 -5.68
N SER A 103 -6.83 -21.88 -4.88
CA SER A 103 -8.24 -21.63 -4.57
C SER A 103 -8.33 -20.50 -3.55
N THR A 104 -8.18 -19.26 -4.01
CA THR A 104 -8.18 -18.07 -3.15
C THR A 104 -9.57 -17.76 -2.57
N ARG A 105 -9.64 -16.91 -1.53
CA ARG A 105 -10.93 -16.44 -0.97
C ARG A 105 -11.79 -15.78 -2.06
N LEU A 106 -11.16 -15.01 -2.94
CA LEU A 106 -11.77 -14.41 -4.13
C LEU A 106 -12.35 -15.47 -5.08
N ARG A 107 -11.54 -16.42 -5.55
CA ARG A 107 -11.98 -17.45 -6.50
C ARG A 107 -13.12 -18.29 -5.93
N ARG A 108 -12.98 -18.69 -4.66
CA ARG A 108 -14.01 -19.47 -3.96
C ARG A 108 -15.30 -18.67 -3.79
N GLY A 109 -15.21 -17.40 -3.38
CA GLY A 109 -16.36 -16.50 -3.26
C GLY A 109 -17.07 -16.28 -4.60
N ALA A 110 -16.30 -16.01 -5.66
CA ALA A 110 -16.81 -15.80 -7.01
C ALA A 110 -17.55 -17.05 -7.54
N ALA A 111 -16.97 -18.23 -7.33
CA ALA A 111 -17.59 -19.51 -7.69
C ALA A 111 -18.91 -19.77 -6.95
N LEU A 112 -19.00 -19.41 -5.66
CA LEU A 112 -20.21 -19.57 -4.85
C LEU A 112 -21.39 -18.73 -5.35
N ILE A 113 -21.13 -17.63 -6.05
CA ILE A 113 -22.17 -16.75 -6.62
C ILE A 113 -22.26 -16.84 -8.15
N GLY A 114 -21.44 -17.68 -8.79
CA GLY A 114 -21.48 -17.93 -10.23
C GLY A 114 -20.97 -16.78 -11.10
N VAL A 115 -19.98 -16.00 -10.65
CA VAL A 115 -19.38 -14.89 -11.41
C VAL A 115 -17.87 -15.09 -11.65
N PRO A 116 -17.26 -14.41 -12.64
CA PRO A 116 -15.80 -14.41 -12.80
C PRO A 116 -15.05 -13.76 -11.64
N ASP A 117 -13.83 -14.22 -11.34
CA ASP A 117 -12.94 -13.66 -10.30
C ASP A 117 -12.79 -12.13 -10.43
N ARG A 118 -12.59 -11.64 -11.66
CA ARG A 118 -12.48 -10.19 -11.94
C ARG A 118 -13.74 -9.44 -11.53
N THR A 119 -14.93 -10.00 -11.76
CA THR A 119 -16.19 -9.36 -11.36
C THR A 119 -16.32 -9.32 -9.84
N ALA A 120 -16.00 -10.41 -9.14
CA ALA A 120 -16.00 -10.42 -7.68
C ALA A 120 -14.94 -9.49 -7.06
N ALA A 121 -13.85 -9.21 -7.79
CA ALA A 121 -12.81 -8.28 -7.37
C ALA A 121 -13.22 -6.81 -7.56
N THR A 122 -13.79 -6.47 -8.72
CA THR A 122 -14.01 -5.05 -9.10
C THR A 122 -15.43 -4.54 -8.91
N ASP A 123 -16.44 -5.40 -8.86
CA ASP A 123 -17.83 -4.99 -8.62
C ASP A 123 -18.18 -5.14 -7.13
N ARG A 124 -18.58 -4.03 -6.50
CA ARG A 124 -18.85 -3.97 -5.06
C ARG A 124 -19.98 -4.90 -4.64
N THR A 125 -21.07 -4.95 -5.41
CA THR A 125 -22.22 -5.79 -5.09
C THR A 125 -21.85 -7.27 -5.21
N ALA A 126 -21.12 -7.64 -6.25
CA ALA A 126 -20.59 -9.00 -6.42
C ALA A 126 -19.61 -9.37 -5.30
N ASN A 127 -18.73 -8.45 -4.89
CA ASN A 127 -17.79 -8.65 -3.79
C ASN A 127 -18.51 -8.92 -2.46
N ILE A 128 -19.50 -8.08 -2.11
CA ILE A 128 -20.32 -8.25 -0.90
C ILE A 128 -21.08 -9.59 -0.92
N ARG A 129 -21.69 -9.95 -2.06
CA ARG A 129 -22.37 -11.24 -2.25
C ARG A 129 -21.41 -12.42 -2.13
N ALA A 130 -20.25 -12.35 -2.75
CA ALA A 130 -19.22 -13.39 -2.69
C ALA A 130 -18.68 -13.58 -1.27
N GLY A 131 -18.42 -12.49 -0.53
CA GLY A 131 -17.98 -12.53 0.86
C GLY A 131 -19.04 -13.12 1.79
N ALA A 132 -20.31 -12.72 1.64
CA ALA A 132 -21.41 -13.28 2.41
C ALA A 132 -21.60 -14.78 2.14
N ALA A 133 -21.55 -15.19 0.86
CA ALA A 133 -21.63 -16.59 0.46
C ALA A 133 -20.45 -17.41 1.02
N LEU A 134 -19.24 -16.84 1.02
CA LEU A 134 -18.04 -17.47 1.58
C LEU A 134 -18.16 -17.68 3.10
N LEU A 135 -18.61 -16.66 3.85
CA LEU A 135 -18.84 -16.78 5.29
C LEU A 135 -19.91 -17.85 5.59
N ALA A 136 -21.01 -17.88 4.83
CA ALA A 136 -22.03 -18.92 4.94
C ALA A 136 -21.49 -20.32 4.63
N ALA A 137 -20.60 -20.45 3.64
CA ALA A 137 -19.95 -21.71 3.33
C ALA A 137 -19.08 -22.21 4.50
N PHE A 138 -18.27 -21.34 5.11
CA PHE A 138 -17.49 -21.69 6.31
C PHE A 138 -18.38 -22.11 7.48
N ALA A 139 -19.48 -21.38 7.72
CA ALA A 139 -20.43 -21.73 8.77
C ALA A 139 -21.09 -23.09 8.52
N ARG A 140 -21.49 -23.41 7.29
CA ARG A 140 -22.03 -24.73 6.93
C ARG A 140 -21.00 -25.84 7.12
N GLU A 141 -19.75 -25.64 6.72
CA GLU A 141 -18.70 -26.65 6.90
C GLU A 141 -18.49 -26.98 8.38
N LEU A 142 -18.41 -25.96 9.23
CA LEU A 142 -18.25 -26.11 10.68
C LEU A 142 -19.52 -26.67 11.35
N GLY A 143 -20.69 -26.32 10.83
CA GLY A 143 -22.01 -26.73 11.30
C GLY A 143 -22.55 -28.02 10.66
N ARG A 144 -21.72 -28.81 9.95
CA ARG A 144 -22.11 -30.06 9.26
C ARG A 144 -23.30 -29.87 8.31
N GLY A 145 -23.23 -28.85 7.48
CA GLY A 145 -24.23 -28.46 6.48
C GLY A 145 -25.29 -27.47 6.97
N ARG A 146 -25.33 -27.12 8.26
CA ARG A 146 -26.33 -26.21 8.84
C ARG A 146 -25.73 -24.84 9.15
N LEU A 147 -26.55 -23.80 9.00
CA LEU A 147 -26.21 -22.46 9.46
C LEU A 147 -26.58 -22.28 10.95
N PRO A 148 -25.83 -21.49 11.71
CA PRO A 148 -26.23 -21.09 13.06
C PRO A 148 -27.52 -20.26 13.03
N SER A 149 -28.44 -20.53 13.96
CA SER A 149 -29.72 -19.83 14.07
C SER A 149 -29.62 -18.45 14.74
N ALA A 150 -28.52 -18.19 15.46
CA ALA A 150 -28.27 -16.94 16.16
C ALA A 150 -26.86 -16.42 15.82
N ALA A 151 -26.69 -15.10 15.86
CA ALA A 151 -25.42 -14.43 15.55
C ALA A 151 -24.25 -15.04 16.34
N ALA A 152 -24.43 -15.32 17.64
CA ALA A 152 -23.42 -15.93 18.52
C ALA A 152 -22.70 -17.15 17.93
N GLY A 153 -23.42 -18.04 17.25
CA GLY A 153 -22.88 -19.30 16.72
C GLY A 153 -22.06 -19.13 15.44
N TRP A 154 -22.02 -17.94 14.85
CA TRP A 154 -21.19 -17.65 13.67
C TRP A 154 -19.73 -17.36 14.01
N TYR A 155 -19.39 -17.23 15.29
CA TYR A 155 -18.05 -16.83 15.75
C TYR A 155 -16.90 -17.69 15.16
N PRO A 156 -16.98 -19.03 15.07
CA PRO A 156 -15.92 -19.82 14.45
C PRO A 156 -15.77 -19.57 12.95
N ALA A 157 -16.88 -19.28 12.24
CA ALA A 157 -16.83 -18.94 10.82
C ALA A 157 -16.22 -17.55 10.59
N VAL A 158 -16.50 -16.58 11.46
CA VAL A 158 -15.86 -15.26 11.48
C VAL A 158 -14.36 -15.37 11.75
N ALA A 159 -13.97 -16.16 12.75
CA ALA A 159 -12.57 -16.41 13.07
C ALA A 159 -11.82 -17.05 11.88
N ARG A 160 -12.45 -18.02 11.19
CA ARG A 160 -11.90 -18.62 9.96
C ARG A 160 -11.83 -17.62 8.80
N TYR A 161 -12.82 -16.73 8.68
CA TYR A 161 -12.85 -15.72 7.63
C TYR A 161 -11.65 -14.76 7.73
N GLY A 162 -11.25 -14.43 8.97
CA GLY A 162 -10.08 -13.58 9.24
C GLY A 162 -8.77 -14.18 8.73
N GLY A 163 -8.67 -15.50 8.54
CA GLY A 163 -7.53 -16.16 7.88
C GLY A 163 -6.34 -16.50 8.78
N SER A 164 -6.34 -16.12 10.06
CA SER A 164 -5.20 -16.35 10.94
C SER A 164 -4.96 -17.85 11.19
N ALA A 165 -3.70 -18.26 11.11
CA ALA A 165 -3.25 -19.64 11.34
C ALA A 165 -3.12 -20.00 12.83
N ASP A 166 -3.22 -19.01 13.73
CA ASP A 166 -3.07 -19.20 15.17
C ASP A 166 -4.31 -18.78 15.97
N THR A 167 -4.43 -19.38 17.15
CA THR A 167 -5.61 -19.23 18.01
C THR A 167 -5.77 -17.81 18.55
N LEU A 168 -4.66 -17.07 18.74
CA LEU A 168 -4.72 -15.71 19.28
C LEU A 168 -5.22 -14.75 18.22
N GLY A 169 -4.63 -14.75 17.03
CA GLY A 169 -5.02 -13.88 15.93
C GLY A 169 -6.46 -14.12 15.50
N ALA A 170 -6.86 -15.40 15.31
CA ALA A 170 -8.23 -15.74 14.94
C ALA A 170 -9.26 -15.32 16.00
N ARG A 171 -8.92 -15.46 17.29
CA ARG A 171 -9.78 -15.03 18.39
C ARG A 171 -9.89 -13.51 18.46
N GLN A 172 -8.77 -12.80 18.32
CA GLN A 172 -8.72 -11.34 18.42
C GLN A 172 -9.58 -10.71 17.31
N PHE A 173 -9.38 -11.11 16.06
CA PHE A 173 -10.20 -10.65 14.94
C PHE A 173 -11.70 -10.91 15.16
N ALA A 174 -12.07 -12.12 15.57
CA ALA A 174 -13.46 -12.45 15.83
C ALA A 174 -14.02 -11.67 17.05
N ASP A 175 -13.22 -11.42 18.08
CA ASP A 175 -13.63 -10.60 19.22
C ASP A 175 -13.87 -9.14 18.82
N ASP A 176 -13.07 -8.57 17.91
CA ASP A 176 -13.22 -7.21 17.39
C ASP A 176 -14.48 -7.05 16.51
N VAL A 177 -14.74 -8.05 15.65
CA VAL A 177 -16.01 -8.14 14.90
C VAL A 177 -17.21 -8.15 15.84
N TYR A 178 -17.14 -8.89 16.95
CA TYR A 178 -18.24 -8.94 17.91
C TYR A 178 -18.31 -7.71 18.82
N ALA A 179 -17.18 -7.05 19.10
CA ALA A 179 -17.15 -5.78 19.81
C ALA A 179 -17.84 -4.69 18.98
N THR A 180 -17.49 -4.58 17.70
CA THR A 180 -18.13 -3.67 16.73
C THR A 180 -19.61 -3.97 16.57
N LEU A 181 -20.00 -5.25 16.51
CA LEU A 181 -21.40 -5.66 16.46
C LEU A 181 -22.18 -5.19 17.69
N ARG A 182 -21.57 -5.26 18.89
CA ARG A 182 -22.21 -4.79 20.13
C ARG A 182 -22.30 -3.27 20.23
N SER A 183 -21.28 -2.54 19.78
CA SER A 183 -21.24 -1.07 19.89
C SER A 183 -21.93 -0.35 18.74
N GLY A 184 -22.08 -1.02 17.59
CA GLY A 184 -22.47 -0.38 16.33
C GLY A 184 -21.31 0.42 15.71
N ALA A 185 -21.52 0.86 14.47
CA ALA A 185 -20.59 1.71 13.71
C ALA A 185 -21.35 2.54 12.69
N ARG A 186 -20.82 3.70 12.31
CA ARG A 186 -21.31 4.53 11.21
C ARG A 186 -20.11 5.16 10.51
N ALA A 187 -20.13 5.18 9.18
CA ALA A 187 -19.07 5.79 8.38
C ALA A 187 -19.63 6.24 7.02
N ILE A 188 -18.93 7.19 6.41
CA ILE A 188 -19.06 7.49 4.99
C ILE A 188 -17.76 7.01 4.37
N THR A 189 -17.84 6.11 3.40
CA THR A 189 -16.66 5.59 2.69
C THR A 189 -16.02 6.69 1.86
N THR A 190 -14.78 6.47 1.41
CA THR A 190 -14.05 7.39 0.54
C THR A 190 -14.84 7.79 -0.70
N ASP A 191 -15.63 6.86 -1.23
CA ASP A 191 -16.48 7.06 -2.40
C ASP A 191 -17.90 7.57 -2.07
N GLY A 192 -18.13 8.02 -0.83
CA GLY A 192 -19.34 8.70 -0.41
C GLY A 192 -20.51 7.79 -0.04
N GLN A 193 -20.32 6.48 0.14
CA GLN A 193 -21.39 5.59 0.60
C GLN A 193 -21.57 5.75 2.11
N ALA A 194 -22.77 6.17 2.53
CA ALA A 194 -23.14 6.19 3.94
C ALA A 194 -23.58 4.79 4.38
N LEU A 195 -22.89 4.22 5.38
CA LEU A 195 -23.25 2.93 5.99
C LEU A 195 -23.45 3.07 7.50
N ALA A 196 -24.38 2.28 8.02
CA ALA A 196 -24.69 2.23 9.44
C ALA A 196 -24.92 0.78 9.91
N LEU A 197 -24.25 0.44 11.01
CA LEU A 197 -24.44 -0.77 11.78
C LEU A 197 -25.06 -0.39 13.13
N PRO A 198 -26.36 -0.71 13.35
CA PRO A 198 -26.98 -0.55 14.66
C PRO A 198 -26.32 -1.44 15.72
N ALA A 199 -26.14 -0.89 16.92
CA ALA A 199 -25.59 -1.60 18.07
C ALA A 199 -26.47 -2.80 18.48
N GLN A 200 -25.85 -3.97 18.73
CA GLN A 200 -26.50 -5.19 19.19
C GLN A 200 -25.90 -5.64 20.55
N PRO A 201 -26.12 -4.89 21.64
CA PRO A 201 -25.41 -5.08 22.91
C PRO A 201 -25.66 -6.44 23.58
N ALA A 202 -26.77 -7.11 23.23
CA ALA A 202 -27.13 -8.42 23.77
C ALA A 202 -26.36 -9.60 23.14
N VAL A 203 -25.65 -9.39 22.02
CA VAL A 203 -24.95 -10.47 21.33
C VAL A 203 -23.67 -10.85 22.09
N THR A 204 -23.64 -12.09 22.58
CA THR A 204 -22.46 -12.69 23.21
C THR A 204 -21.87 -13.76 22.28
N PRO A 205 -20.58 -13.70 21.92
CA PRO A 205 -19.97 -14.68 21.02
C PRO A 205 -19.90 -16.08 21.64
N ASP A 206 -20.25 -17.11 20.87
CA ASP A 206 -19.98 -18.51 21.25
C ASP A 206 -18.58 -18.92 20.78
N ARG A 207 -17.62 -18.84 21.69
CA ARG A 207 -16.21 -19.15 21.41
C ARG A 207 -15.90 -20.65 21.43
N SER A 208 -16.84 -21.51 21.82
CA SER A 208 -16.60 -22.95 22.01
C SER A 208 -16.21 -23.66 20.71
N GLY A 209 -16.69 -23.16 19.57
CA GLY A 209 -16.41 -23.74 18.26
C GLY A 209 -15.03 -23.44 17.67
N LEU A 210 -14.20 -22.60 18.32
CA LEU A 210 -12.83 -22.31 17.83
C LEU A 210 -11.96 -23.58 17.73
N ALA A 211 -12.18 -24.55 18.62
CA ALA A 211 -11.42 -25.79 18.60
C ALA A 211 -11.57 -26.58 17.28
N ALA A 212 -12.67 -26.39 16.56
CA ALA A 212 -12.92 -27.03 15.26
C ALA A 212 -12.07 -26.47 14.11
N LEU A 213 -11.36 -25.35 14.34
CA LEU A 213 -10.47 -24.75 13.34
C LEU A 213 -9.06 -25.36 13.34
N HIS A 214 -8.71 -26.16 14.35
CA HIS A 214 -7.39 -26.81 14.46
C HIS A 214 -6.19 -25.85 14.33
N LEU A 215 -6.36 -24.62 14.84
CA LEU A 215 -5.35 -23.55 14.77
C LEU A 215 -4.14 -23.86 15.65
N THR A 216 -2.99 -23.31 15.28
CA THR A 216 -1.76 -23.42 16.08
C THR A 216 -1.80 -22.50 17.31
N PRO A 217 -1.07 -22.80 18.40
CA PRO A 217 -0.81 -21.82 19.45
C PRO A 217 0.07 -20.67 18.93
N ALA A 218 -0.19 -19.44 19.37
CA ALA A 218 0.61 -18.28 18.98
C ALA A 218 2.08 -18.43 19.41
N ALA A 219 3.01 -18.03 18.55
CA ALA A 219 4.44 -18.06 18.84
C ALA A 219 4.84 -16.99 19.88
N PRO A 220 5.86 -17.23 20.73
CA PRO A 220 6.32 -16.26 21.70
C PRO A 220 7.03 -15.05 21.04
N VAL A 221 6.77 -13.87 21.62
CA VAL A 221 7.10 -12.50 21.16
C VAL A 221 8.61 -12.19 21.03
N SER A 222 9.51 -12.91 21.72
CA SER A 222 10.86 -12.44 22.06
C SER A 222 11.94 -12.54 20.96
N ALA A 223 11.57 -12.67 19.69
CA ALA A 223 12.51 -12.94 18.59
C ALA A 223 12.63 -11.83 17.53
N ALA A 224 11.92 -10.71 17.67
CA ALA A 224 11.86 -9.66 16.65
C ALA A 224 13.18 -8.89 16.48
N GLU A 225 13.50 -8.52 15.24
CA GLU A 225 14.67 -7.76 14.82
C GLU A 225 14.43 -6.25 14.90
N CYS A 226 14.14 -5.78 16.12
CA CYS A 226 13.75 -4.39 16.35
C CYS A 226 14.64 -3.69 17.38
N PRO A 227 14.71 -2.35 17.37
CA PRO A 227 15.36 -1.61 18.45
C PRO A 227 14.56 -1.76 19.75
N ALA A 228 15.25 -1.83 20.89
CA ALA A 228 14.65 -1.98 22.22
C ALA A 228 13.68 -0.86 22.64
N ALA A 229 13.68 0.28 21.91
CA ALA A 229 12.81 1.41 22.16
C ALA A 229 11.38 1.23 21.62
N LEU A 230 11.11 0.14 20.88
CA LEU A 230 9.80 -0.14 20.30
C LEU A 230 9.11 -1.30 21.01
N ASP A 231 7.79 -1.21 21.14
CA ASP A 231 6.96 -2.38 21.40
C ASP A 231 6.92 -3.23 20.14
N CYS A 232 7.57 -4.39 20.20
CA CYS A 232 7.83 -5.22 19.05
C CYS A 232 7.55 -6.68 19.34
N ARG A 233 6.86 -7.33 18.41
CA ARG A 233 6.62 -8.76 18.42
C ARG A 233 7.02 -9.41 17.11
N TYR A 234 7.29 -10.71 17.16
CA TYR A 234 7.52 -11.52 15.97
C TYR A 234 6.36 -12.51 15.82
N ILE A 235 5.61 -12.37 14.72
CA ILE A 235 4.55 -13.29 14.32
C ILE A 235 4.90 -13.71 12.89
N PRO A 236 5.40 -14.93 12.64
CA PRO A 236 5.94 -15.26 11.33
C PRO A 236 4.86 -15.25 10.23
N ALA A 237 5.20 -14.68 9.06
CA ALA A 237 4.46 -14.94 7.84
C ALA A 237 4.56 -16.43 7.45
N ALA A 238 3.61 -16.91 6.66
CA ALA A 238 3.58 -18.32 6.27
C ALA A 238 4.62 -18.68 5.20
N TYR A 239 5.37 -19.74 5.49
CA TYR A 239 6.24 -20.43 4.54
C TYR A 239 5.84 -21.90 4.49
N ALA A 240 4.92 -22.20 3.59
CA ALA A 240 4.36 -23.54 3.44
C ALA A 240 4.09 -23.84 1.96
N GLN A 241 4.22 -25.11 1.60
CA GLN A 241 3.88 -25.62 0.27
C GLN A 241 2.36 -25.82 0.20
N ASN A 242 1.72 -25.19 -0.77
CA ASN A 242 0.26 -25.17 -0.92
C ASN A 242 -0.27 -26.33 -1.76
N ASP A 243 0.54 -26.85 -2.69
CA ASP A 243 0.22 -28.03 -3.49
C ASP A 243 1.34 -29.07 -3.31
N PRO A 244 1.07 -30.25 -2.71
CA PRO A 244 2.08 -31.27 -2.45
C PRO A 244 2.78 -31.79 -3.71
N ASN A 245 2.18 -31.58 -4.90
CA ASN A 245 2.75 -32.01 -6.19
C ASN A 245 3.41 -30.86 -6.96
N ASP A 246 3.34 -29.62 -6.46
CA ASP A 246 3.97 -28.45 -7.07
C ASP A 246 4.76 -27.65 -6.05
N LYS A 247 6.08 -27.88 -6.03
CA LYS A 247 7.02 -27.18 -5.16
C LYS A 247 7.19 -25.70 -5.49
N THR A 248 6.70 -25.24 -6.64
CA THR A 248 6.67 -23.81 -7.01
C THR A 248 5.47 -23.08 -6.40
N ASN A 249 4.47 -23.82 -5.93
CA ASN A 249 3.29 -23.29 -5.26
C ASN A 249 3.50 -23.26 -3.74
N TYR A 250 4.13 -22.20 -3.25
CA TYR A 250 4.39 -21.98 -1.84
C TYR A 250 4.31 -20.49 -1.47
N GLY A 251 4.20 -20.29 -0.15
CA GLY A 251 3.80 -19.10 0.60
C GLY A 251 4.28 -17.71 0.17
N ASN A 252 4.65 -16.93 1.19
CA ASN A 252 4.58 -15.46 1.13
C ASN A 252 5.93 -14.75 1.09
N TYR A 253 7.04 -15.49 1.16
CA TYR A 253 8.41 -14.97 1.12
C TYR A 253 9.37 -16.07 0.65
N ASP A 254 10.59 -15.71 0.29
CA ASP A 254 11.67 -16.65 -0.04
C ASP A 254 12.80 -16.62 0.97
N ILE A 255 13.36 -17.79 1.28
CA ILE A 255 14.52 -17.89 2.16
C ILE A 255 15.74 -17.34 1.44
N ALA A 256 16.50 -16.46 2.09
CA ALA A 256 17.76 -15.95 1.57
C ALA A 256 18.78 -15.73 2.70
N ASP A 257 19.97 -15.24 2.34
CA ASP A 257 21.05 -14.90 3.27
C ASP A 257 21.45 -13.42 3.21
N ARG A 258 20.45 -12.53 3.11
CA ARG A 258 20.71 -11.09 3.00
C ARG A 258 21.26 -10.53 4.32
N PRO A 259 22.23 -9.58 4.28
CA PRO A 259 22.74 -8.91 3.10
C PRO A 259 24.01 -9.56 2.51
N THR A 260 24.35 -10.81 2.89
CA THR A 260 25.58 -11.51 2.47
C THR A 260 25.56 -11.82 0.98
N ASP A 261 24.42 -12.30 0.47
CA ASP A 261 24.23 -12.71 -0.92
C ASP A 261 23.69 -11.57 -1.81
N VAL A 262 22.69 -10.83 -1.32
CA VAL A 262 22.02 -9.73 -2.01
C VAL A 262 21.97 -8.52 -1.07
N LYS A 263 22.50 -7.39 -1.53
CA LYS A 263 22.53 -6.16 -0.73
C LYS A 263 21.11 -5.61 -0.52
N ILE A 264 20.76 -5.29 0.72
CA ILE A 264 19.54 -4.50 1.01
C ILE A 264 19.86 -3.02 0.76
N ARG A 265 19.08 -2.40 -0.13
CA ARG A 265 19.28 -1.03 -0.64
C ARG A 265 18.14 -0.09 -0.27
N TYR A 266 16.93 -0.61 -0.12
CA TYR A 266 15.72 0.20 0.02
C TYR A 266 14.92 -0.17 1.26
N ILE A 267 14.18 0.79 1.78
CA ILE A 267 13.05 0.55 2.66
C ILE A 267 11.82 1.08 1.93
N VAL A 268 10.83 0.21 1.73
CA VAL A 268 9.57 0.56 1.06
C VAL A 268 8.51 0.80 2.13
N ILE A 269 7.88 1.96 2.04
CA ILE A 269 6.79 2.40 2.89
C ILE A 269 5.49 2.10 2.16
N HIS A 270 4.63 1.33 2.81
CA HIS A 270 3.30 0.97 2.34
C HIS A 270 2.27 1.47 3.34
N ASP A 271 1.03 1.61 2.89
CA ASP A 271 -0.12 1.50 3.78
C ASP A 271 -0.92 0.24 3.44
N THR A 272 -1.64 -0.30 4.43
CA THR A 272 -2.18 -1.66 4.31
C THR A 272 -3.41 -1.78 3.42
N GLU A 273 -4.21 -0.71 3.30
CA GLU A 273 -5.57 -0.73 2.74
C GLU A 273 -6.45 -1.83 3.40
N VAL A 274 -6.16 -2.16 4.66
CA VAL A 274 -6.85 -3.16 5.50
C VAL A 274 -6.48 -2.94 6.97
N LEU A 275 -7.31 -3.36 7.93
CA LEU A 275 -6.95 -3.27 9.36
C LEU A 275 -5.75 -4.15 9.75
N TYR A 276 -5.10 -3.80 10.85
CA TYR A 276 -3.86 -4.42 11.34
C TYR A 276 -3.91 -5.94 11.55
N ASP A 277 -4.90 -6.44 12.30
CA ASP A 277 -5.00 -7.88 12.59
C ASP A 277 -5.33 -8.69 11.32
N PRO A 278 -6.25 -8.25 10.45
CA PRO A 278 -6.40 -8.83 9.12
C PRO A 278 -5.12 -8.83 8.26
N THR A 279 -4.30 -7.77 8.30
CA THR A 279 -2.99 -7.77 7.59
C THR A 279 -2.11 -8.92 8.08
N ILE A 280 -1.98 -9.08 9.40
CA ILE A 280 -1.16 -10.14 10.00
C ILE A 280 -1.72 -11.52 9.62
N ALA A 281 -3.02 -11.70 9.77
CA ALA A 281 -3.70 -12.95 9.45
C ALA A 281 -3.52 -13.33 7.98
N GLU A 282 -3.54 -12.35 7.09
CA GLU A 282 -3.28 -12.55 5.67
C GLU A 282 -1.86 -13.03 5.40
N PHE A 283 -0.87 -12.38 6.00
CA PHE A 283 0.52 -12.81 5.83
C PHE A 283 0.79 -14.20 6.45
N GLN A 284 -0.08 -14.68 7.34
CA GLN A 284 -0.07 -16.05 7.89
C GLN A 284 -0.81 -17.08 7.01
N ASP A 285 -1.51 -16.67 5.95
CA ASP A 285 -2.10 -17.58 4.97
C ASP A 285 -1.12 -17.79 3.81
N SER A 286 -0.60 -19.02 3.63
CA SER A 286 0.35 -19.31 2.56
C SER A 286 -0.27 -19.22 1.16
N HIS A 287 -1.60 -19.10 1.03
CA HIS A 287 -2.28 -18.91 -0.25
C HIS A 287 -2.39 -17.44 -0.69
N SER A 288 -1.86 -16.51 0.10
CA SER A 288 -1.92 -15.06 -0.16
C SER A 288 -0.87 -14.59 -1.16
N PHE A 289 0.31 -15.21 -1.16
CA PHE A 289 1.47 -14.86 -1.96
C PHE A 289 1.93 -13.41 -1.79
N VAL A 290 1.69 -12.84 -0.61
CA VAL A 290 2.10 -11.48 -0.21
C VAL A 290 2.58 -11.48 1.24
N SER A 291 3.60 -10.68 1.52
CA SER A 291 4.02 -10.35 2.88
C SER A 291 4.84 -9.09 2.92
N ALA A 292 4.99 -8.52 4.10
CA ALA A 292 6.00 -7.53 4.40
C ALA A 292 6.92 -8.00 5.54
N HIS A 293 8.01 -7.27 5.77
CA HIS A 293 8.88 -7.60 6.89
C HIS A 293 8.28 -7.12 8.21
N TYR A 294 7.59 -5.98 8.19
CA TYR A 294 7.00 -5.37 9.38
C TYR A 294 5.61 -4.81 9.07
N VAL A 295 4.73 -4.85 10.07
CA VAL A 295 3.42 -4.19 10.09
C VAL A 295 3.35 -3.29 11.32
N ILE A 296 2.89 -2.05 11.15
CA ILE A 296 2.79 -1.05 12.21
C ILE A 296 1.34 -0.66 12.43
N ARG A 297 0.84 -0.82 13.66
CA ARG A 297 -0.53 -0.46 14.02
C ARG A 297 -0.71 1.05 14.15
N SER A 298 -1.79 1.58 13.60
CA SER A 298 -2.11 3.00 13.57
C SER A 298 -2.41 3.57 14.95
N SER A 299 -3.13 2.82 15.79
CA SER A 299 -3.65 3.33 17.06
C SER A 299 -2.58 3.62 18.11
N ASP A 300 -1.52 2.82 18.17
CA ASP A 300 -0.50 2.89 19.23
C ASP A 300 0.95 2.71 18.75
N GLY A 301 1.16 2.43 17.46
CA GLY A 301 2.50 2.23 16.90
C GLY A 301 3.11 0.86 17.19
N LEU A 302 2.35 -0.14 17.66
CA LEU A 302 2.83 -1.50 17.83
C LEU A 302 3.43 -2.04 16.52
N VAL A 303 4.66 -2.55 16.58
CA VAL A 303 5.35 -3.13 15.44
C VAL A 303 5.34 -4.66 15.52
N THR A 304 4.85 -5.31 14.47
CA THR A 304 4.96 -6.76 14.29
C THR A 304 5.93 -7.07 13.17
N GLN A 305 7.02 -7.76 13.46
CA GLN A 305 7.86 -8.38 12.43
C GLN A 305 7.21 -9.68 11.94
N MET A 306 7.11 -9.83 10.62
CA MET A 306 6.51 -10.99 9.96
C MET A 306 7.54 -11.83 9.19
N VAL A 307 8.44 -11.19 8.45
CA VAL A 307 9.53 -11.85 7.71
C VAL A 307 10.88 -11.43 8.29
N ARG A 308 11.81 -12.39 8.42
CA ARG A 308 13.18 -12.09 8.84
C ARG A 308 13.84 -11.20 7.80
N THR A 309 14.61 -10.20 8.23
CA THR A 309 15.27 -9.25 7.31
C THR A 309 16.28 -9.89 6.35
N LYS A 310 16.78 -11.10 6.67
CA LYS A 310 17.61 -11.90 5.76
C LYS A 310 16.84 -12.53 4.59
N ASP A 311 15.55 -12.81 4.79
CA ASP A 311 14.66 -13.48 3.83
C ASP A 311 13.91 -12.43 2.99
N VAL A 312 13.41 -12.78 1.80
CA VAL A 312 12.81 -11.84 0.83
C VAL A 312 11.28 -11.87 0.92
N ALA A 313 10.68 -10.85 1.54
CA ALA A 313 9.21 -10.68 1.56
C ALA A 313 8.64 -10.33 0.17
N PHE A 314 7.40 -10.75 -0.10
CA PHE A 314 6.67 -10.45 -1.34
C PHE A 314 5.80 -9.20 -1.17
N GLN A 315 6.42 -8.02 -1.24
CA GLN A 315 5.76 -6.73 -0.93
C GLN A 315 5.63 -5.79 -2.14
N ALA A 316 6.60 -5.80 -3.05
CA ALA A 316 6.74 -4.71 -4.02
C ALA A 316 6.06 -4.97 -5.37
N GLY A 317 5.67 -6.23 -5.66
CA GLY A 317 5.28 -6.65 -7.01
C GLY A 317 6.39 -6.52 -8.07
N ASN A 318 7.63 -6.25 -7.64
CA ASN A 318 8.82 -6.15 -8.49
C ASN A 318 9.95 -6.93 -7.80
N TRP A 319 10.33 -8.07 -8.37
CA TRP A 319 11.28 -8.98 -7.74
C TRP A 319 12.65 -8.36 -7.48
N TYR A 320 13.12 -7.50 -8.38
CA TYR A 320 14.37 -6.74 -8.17
C TYR A 320 14.28 -5.86 -6.92
N VAL A 321 13.15 -5.19 -6.70
CA VAL A 321 12.94 -4.37 -5.50
C VAL A 321 12.75 -5.25 -4.27
N ASN A 322 11.97 -6.33 -4.34
CA ASN A 322 11.79 -7.28 -3.24
C ASN A 322 13.14 -7.79 -2.70
N MET A 323 14.00 -8.33 -3.58
CA MET A 323 15.29 -8.87 -3.16
C MET A 323 16.23 -7.80 -2.56
N HIS A 324 16.04 -6.53 -2.92
CA HIS A 324 16.84 -5.40 -2.42
C HIS A 324 16.19 -4.55 -1.33
N SER A 325 15.07 -4.96 -0.75
CA SER A 325 14.35 -4.08 0.19
C SER A 325 13.86 -4.75 1.46
N ILE A 326 13.56 -3.89 2.43
CA ILE A 326 12.68 -4.18 3.56
C ILE A 326 11.36 -3.44 3.34
N GLY A 327 10.25 -4.16 3.19
CA GLY A 327 8.90 -3.57 3.15
C GLY A 327 8.32 -3.40 4.55
N ILE A 328 7.69 -2.24 4.80
CA ILE A 328 7.02 -1.89 6.05
C ILE A 328 5.60 -1.43 5.74
N GLU A 329 4.63 -2.20 6.24
CA GLU A 329 3.20 -1.90 6.17
C GLU A 329 2.77 -1.00 7.32
N HIS A 330 2.04 0.06 6.99
CA HIS A 330 1.45 0.98 7.95
C HIS A 330 -0.06 0.79 7.93
N GLU A 331 -0.66 0.39 9.05
CA GLU A 331 -2.11 0.23 9.11
C GLU A 331 -2.80 1.52 8.66
N GLY A 332 -3.57 1.45 7.59
CA GLY A 332 -4.15 2.63 7.00
C GLY A 332 -4.92 2.39 5.70
N PHE A 333 -5.52 3.49 5.25
CA PHE A 333 -6.19 3.61 3.96
C PHE A 333 -5.68 4.91 3.37
N ALA A 334 -4.92 4.87 2.28
CA ALA A 334 -4.23 6.05 1.76
C ALA A 334 -5.18 7.19 1.39
N ALA A 335 -6.41 6.87 1.01
CA ALA A 335 -7.43 7.86 0.69
C ALA A 335 -7.97 8.65 1.90
N GLN A 336 -7.80 8.12 3.11
CA GLN A 336 -8.30 8.70 4.38
C GLN A 336 -7.18 9.39 5.20
N GLY A 337 -5.95 9.37 4.69
CA GLY A 337 -4.83 10.20 5.12
C GLY A 337 -4.64 10.31 6.64
N ALA A 338 -4.84 11.53 7.16
CA ALA A 338 -4.53 11.89 8.54
C ALA A 338 -5.31 11.08 9.60
N THR A 339 -6.42 10.44 9.21
CA THR A 339 -7.18 9.52 10.08
C THR A 339 -6.33 8.31 10.50
N TRP A 340 -5.41 7.87 9.65
CA TRP A 340 -4.61 6.66 9.84
C TRP A 340 -3.14 6.92 10.11
N TYR A 341 -2.59 7.98 9.51
CA TYR A 341 -1.18 8.32 9.67
C TYR A 341 -0.96 9.10 10.97
N THR A 342 -1.14 8.39 12.09
CA THR A 342 -1.01 8.95 13.43
C THR A 342 0.45 9.21 13.77
N GLU A 343 0.68 10.12 14.72
CA GLU A 343 2.02 10.39 15.23
C GLU A 343 2.68 9.18 15.89
N ALA A 344 1.89 8.29 16.51
CA ALA A 344 2.39 7.06 17.10
C ALA A 344 2.95 6.10 16.03
N LEU A 345 2.22 5.94 14.93
CA LEU A 345 2.65 5.16 13.76
C LEU A 345 3.89 5.78 13.12
N TYR A 346 3.88 7.09 12.84
CA TYR A 346 5.03 7.80 12.26
C TYR A 346 6.31 7.66 13.09
N ARG A 347 6.23 7.87 14.41
CA ARG A 347 7.40 7.79 15.31
C ARG A 347 7.94 6.37 15.44
N SER A 348 7.04 5.38 15.49
CA SER A 348 7.43 3.96 15.58
C SER A 348 8.10 3.51 14.30
N SER A 349 7.49 3.84 13.15
CA SER A 349 8.06 3.65 11.83
C SER A 349 9.43 4.31 11.68
N ALA A 350 9.55 5.61 11.99
CA ALA A 350 10.82 6.32 11.86
C ALA A 350 11.91 5.70 12.76
N THR A 351 11.55 5.21 13.95
CA THR A 351 12.50 4.55 14.85
C THR A 351 12.96 3.20 14.31
N LEU A 352 12.06 2.41 13.74
CA LEU A 352 12.38 1.17 13.06
C LEU A 352 13.26 1.43 11.83
N VAL A 353 12.89 2.37 10.97
CA VAL A 353 13.63 2.72 9.75
C VAL A 353 15.03 3.22 10.06
N ARG A 354 15.23 4.08 11.07
CA ARG A 354 16.59 4.48 11.48
C ARG A 354 17.44 3.28 11.94
N TYR A 355 16.84 2.33 12.67
CA TYR A 355 17.52 1.11 13.11
C TYR A 355 17.93 0.24 11.92
N LEU A 356 17.00 -0.03 11.00
CA LEU A 356 17.24 -0.84 9.80
C LEU A 356 18.25 -0.16 8.86
N ALA A 357 18.11 1.14 8.63
CA ALA A 357 19.02 1.91 7.78
C ALA A 357 20.45 1.89 8.32
N LYS A 358 20.63 2.00 9.64
CA LYS A 358 21.93 1.83 10.29
C LYS A 358 22.47 0.40 10.13
N ARG A 359 21.62 -0.62 10.34
CA ARG A 359 22.00 -2.03 10.25
C ARG A 359 22.46 -2.44 8.85
N PHE A 360 21.80 -1.93 7.81
CA PHE A 360 22.04 -2.32 6.41
C PHE A 360 22.77 -1.25 5.58
N ASN A 361 23.19 -0.15 6.20
CA ASN A 361 23.85 0.98 5.55
C ASN A 361 23.02 1.55 4.36
N ILE A 362 21.74 1.77 4.63
CA ILE A 362 20.78 2.36 3.70
C ILE A 362 20.78 3.88 3.90
N PRO A 363 21.00 4.69 2.85
CA PRO A 363 20.85 6.13 2.96
C PRO A 363 19.43 6.53 3.39
N LEU A 364 19.32 7.50 4.30
CA LEU A 364 18.04 8.07 4.72
C LEU A 364 17.70 9.26 3.81
N ASP A 365 17.34 8.97 2.57
CA ASP A 365 16.88 9.92 1.56
C ASP A 365 15.74 9.32 0.72
N ARG A 366 15.05 10.13 -0.10
CA ARG A 366 13.90 9.68 -0.91
C ARG A 366 14.27 8.84 -2.14
N GLY A 367 15.55 8.54 -2.33
CA GLY A 367 16.02 7.57 -3.32
C GLY A 367 16.16 6.17 -2.75
N HIS A 368 16.08 6.05 -1.42
CA HIS A 368 16.29 4.80 -0.68
C HIS A 368 15.18 4.50 0.35
N ILE A 369 14.51 5.53 0.85
CA ILE A 369 13.25 5.44 1.59
C ILE A 369 12.14 5.87 0.63
N ILE A 370 11.46 4.88 0.08
CA ILE A 370 10.55 5.04 -1.05
C ILE A 370 9.14 4.61 -0.67
N GLY A 371 8.12 5.22 -1.26
CA GLY A 371 6.77 4.65 -1.21
C GLY A 371 6.63 3.53 -2.24
N HIS A 372 5.60 2.72 -2.12
CA HIS A 372 5.28 1.71 -3.13
C HIS A 372 4.92 2.37 -4.47
N ASP A 373 4.31 3.55 -4.43
CA ASP A 373 4.12 4.46 -5.57
C ASP A 373 5.41 4.70 -6.37
N ASN A 374 6.57 4.67 -5.71
CA ASN A 374 7.84 4.91 -6.39
C ASN A 374 8.43 3.64 -7.04
N VAL A 375 7.88 2.45 -6.82
CA VAL A 375 8.38 1.17 -7.36
C VAL A 375 7.96 1.01 -8.82
N PRO A 376 8.89 0.91 -9.78
CA PRO A 376 8.51 0.83 -11.19
C PRO A 376 7.86 -0.51 -11.55
N GLY A 377 6.91 -0.46 -12.50
CA GLY A 377 6.46 -1.64 -13.22
C GLY A 377 7.61 -2.36 -13.93
N ILE A 378 7.53 -3.69 -14.01
CA ILE A 378 8.64 -4.54 -14.49
C ILE A 378 8.72 -4.68 -16.02
N THR A 379 7.61 -4.44 -16.73
CA THR A 379 7.46 -4.47 -18.19
C THR A 379 6.39 -3.44 -18.61
N PRO A 380 6.32 -3.00 -19.88
CA PRO A 380 5.36 -1.98 -20.30
C PRO A 380 3.89 -2.23 -19.90
N PRO A 381 3.33 -3.46 -20.05
CA PRO A 381 1.93 -3.73 -19.68
C PRO A 381 1.64 -3.63 -18.18
N LEU A 382 2.67 -3.70 -17.33
CA LEU A 382 2.54 -3.69 -15.87
C LEU A 382 2.77 -2.32 -15.25
N VAL A 383 3.06 -1.30 -16.05
CA VAL A 383 3.26 0.06 -15.56
C VAL A 383 1.94 0.70 -15.11
N ALA A 384 0.83 0.43 -15.82
CA ALA A 384 -0.48 1.00 -15.46
C ALA A 384 -1.08 0.40 -14.18
N GLY A 385 -0.63 -0.81 -13.79
CA GLY A 385 -1.06 -1.49 -12.57
C GLY A 385 -0.11 -1.28 -11.38
N MET A 386 0.74 -0.25 -11.45
CA MET A 386 1.57 0.12 -10.31
C MET A 386 0.72 0.53 -9.12
N HIS A 387 1.22 0.21 -7.94
CA HIS A 387 0.66 0.67 -6.67
C HIS A 387 0.86 2.17 -6.51
N TRP A 388 0.08 2.77 -5.59
CA TRP A 388 0.12 4.20 -5.30
C TRP A 388 0.20 4.52 -3.81
N ASP A 389 0.27 3.49 -2.94
CA ASP A 389 0.52 3.64 -1.51
C ASP A 389 1.94 4.18 -1.22
N PRO A 390 2.14 4.98 -0.16
CA PRO A 390 1.18 5.39 0.88
C PRO A 390 0.29 6.59 0.48
N GLY A 391 0.22 6.89 -0.82
CA GLY A 391 -0.70 7.87 -1.37
C GLY A 391 -0.41 9.34 -1.04
N PRO A 392 -1.34 10.23 -1.42
CA PRO A 392 -1.10 11.67 -1.46
C PRO A 392 -1.01 12.31 -0.08
N PHE A 393 -1.50 11.66 0.97
CA PHE A 393 -1.64 12.26 2.30
C PHE A 393 -0.57 11.82 3.31
N TRP A 394 0.35 10.93 2.90
CA TRP A 394 1.52 10.61 3.72
C TRP A 394 2.49 11.80 3.76
N ASP A 395 2.64 12.45 4.92
CA ASP A 395 3.55 13.58 5.11
C ASP A 395 5.02 13.15 5.08
N TRP A 396 5.57 13.10 3.87
CA TRP A 396 6.98 12.78 3.66
C TRP A 396 7.91 13.80 4.32
N ALA A 397 7.53 15.08 4.42
CA ALA A 397 8.40 16.09 5.02
C ALA A 397 8.55 15.87 6.53
N HIS A 398 7.45 15.62 7.23
CA HIS A 398 7.43 15.24 8.64
C HIS A 398 8.14 13.91 8.87
N TYR A 399 7.86 12.89 8.04
CA TYR A 399 8.49 11.59 8.17
C TYR A 399 10.02 11.68 8.05
N MET A 400 10.52 12.39 7.05
CA MET A 400 11.97 12.61 6.86
C MET A 400 12.59 13.41 8.03
N ALA A 401 11.84 14.34 8.65
CA ALA A 401 12.29 15.02 9.87
C ALA A 401 12.43 14.04 11.06
N LEU A 402 11.47 13.13 11.26
CA LEU A 402 11.53 12.07 12.29
C LEU A 402 12.66 11.05 12.06
N LEU A 403 13.07 10.86 10.80
CA LEU A 403 14.25 10.07 10.44
C LEU A 403 15.58 10.78 10.77
N GLY A 404 15.54 12.07 11.17
CA GLY A 404 16.73 12.89 11.40
C GLY A 404 17.41 13.32 10.09
N ARG A 405 16.65 13.40 9.00
CA ARG A 405 17.06 13.88 7.68
C ARG A 405 15.97 14.79 7.08
N PRO A 406 15.62 15.90 7.76
CA PRO A 406 14.57 16.80 7.28
C PRO A 406 14.86 17.28 5.86
N LEU A 407 13.80 17.49 5.08
CA LEU A 407 13.92 18.02 3.73
C LEU A 407 14.57 19.41 3.77
N PRO A 408 15.40 19.77 2.77
CA PRO A 408 16.05 21.06 2.75
C PRO A 408 15.01 22.18 2.62
N THR A 409 15.22 23.27 3.34
CA THR A 409 14.36 24.48 3.31
C THR A 409 15.05 25.70 2.70
N ARG A 410 16.36 25.62 2.47
CA ARG A 410 17.18 26.71 1.94
C ARG A 410 17.61 26.40 0.50
N SER A 411 17.18 27.25 -0.43
CA SER A 411 17.59 27.18 -1.83
C SER A 411 19.06 27.60 -2.01
N LEU A 412 19.77 26.84 -2.83
CA LEU A 412 21.09 27.20 -3.33
C LEU A 412 20.96 28.10 -4.57
N PRO A 413 21.85 29.09 -4.75
CA PRO A 413 21.90 29.87 -5.98
C PRO A 413 22.36 28.97 -7.13
N HIS A 414 21.76 29.13 -8.31
CA HIS A 414 22.17 28.43 -9.54
C HIS A 414 22.21 26.88 -9.44
N GLY A 415 21.33 26.27 -8.63
CA GLY A 415 21.20 24.81 -8.59
C GLY A 415 20.69 24.24 -9.93
N ASN A 416 21.25 23.09 -10.34
CA ASN A 416 20.82 22.36 -11.54
C ASN A 416 19.62 21.44 -11.30
N ALA A 417 19.13 21.37 -10.07
CA ALA A 417 18.00 20.54 -9.67
C ALA A 417 17.15 21.24 -8.59
N VAL A 418 16.00 20.64 -8.32
CA VAL A 418 15.08 21.04 -7.26
C VAL A 418 14.69 19.84 -6.40
N VAL A 419 14.48 20.08 -5.11
CA VAL A 419 13.78 19.15 -4.21
C VAL A 419 12.35 19.63 -4.07
N ILE A 420 11.37 18.76 -4.25
CA ILE A 420 9.97 19.09 -3.98
C ILE A 420 9.78 19.16 -2.46
N ASN A 421 9.28 20.28 -1.94
CA ASN A 421 9.06 20.48 -0.52
C ASN A 421 7.99 21.54 -0.28
N PRO A 422 6.74 21.32 -0.73
CA PRO A 422 5.63 22.20 -0.40
C PRO A 422 5.38 22.19 1.11
N ALA A 423 4.91 23.30 1.66
CA ALA A 423 4.54 23.38 3.07
C ALA A 423 3.27 22.52 3.32
N PHE A 424 3.46 21.28 3.77
CA PHE A 424 2.42 20.24 3.87
C PHE A 424 1.11 20.79 4.43
N ALA A 425 1.11 21.36 5.64
CA ALA A 425 -0.08 21.87 6.34
C ALA A 425 -0.95 22.86 5.53
N THR A 426 -0.37 23.57 4.57
CA THR A 426 -1.05 24.54 3.70
C THR A 426 -1.17 24.08 2.24
N ASN A 427 -0.51 22.98 1.87
CA ASN A 427 -0.49 22.47 0.51
C ASN A 427 -1.75 21.67 0.21
N ARG A 428 -2.85 22.36 -0.09
CA ARG A 428 -4.12 21.75 -0.45
C ARG A 428 -4.22 21.64 -1.96
N GLN A 429 -4.20 20.41 -2.45
CA GLN A 429 -4.32 20.12 -3.87
C GLN A 429 -5.70 19.51 -4.17
N PRO A 430 -6.27 19.74 -5.36
CA PRO A 430 -7.45 19.00 -5.81
C PRO A 430 -7.10 17.51 -5.89
N VAL A 431 -7.71 16.72 -5.02
CA VAL A 431 -7.58 15.25 -5.01
C VAL A 431 -8.98 14.65 -5.01
N THR A 432 -9.25 13.83 -6.01
CA THR A 432 -10.50 13.07 -6.11
C THR A 432 -10.22 11.61 -5.81
N GLY A 433 -11.26 10.88 -5.39
CA GLY A 433 -11.23 9.42 -5.45
C GLY A 433 -10.89 8.97 -6.87
N CYS A 434 -10.33 7.78 -6.99
CA CYS A 434 -10.13 7.17 -8.29
C CYS A 434 -11.49 6.80 -8.94
N GLY A 435 -11.60 6.82 -10.26
CA GLY A 435 -12.88 6.59 -10.94
C GLY A 435 -13.94 7.70 -10.75
N SER A 436 -15.21 7.33 -10.55
CA SER A 436 -16.36 8.24 -10.44
C SER A 436 -16.64 8.73 -9.01
N ASP A 437 -15.69 8.49 -8.10
CA ASP A 437 -15.86 8.74 -6.68
C ASP A 437 -15.86 10.25 -6.37
N PRO A 438 -16.63 10.71 -5.37
CA PRO A 438 -16.65 12.10 -4.95
C PRO A 438 -15.25 12.59 -4.52
N PRO A 439 -15.03 13.92 -4.48
CA PRO A 439 -13.79 14.49 -3.97
C PRO A 439 -13.50 13.98 -2.57
N SER A 440 -12.25 13.57 -2.31
CA SER A 440 -11.79 13.32 -0.94
C SER A 440 -11.88 14.65 -0.16
N PRO A 441 -12.13 14.65 1.17
CA PRO A 441 -12.02 15.87 1.95
C PRO A 441 -10.72 16.59 1.61
N SER A 442 -10.76 17.93 1.58
CA SER A 442 -9.56 18.73 1.41
C SER A 442 -8.63 18.39 2.58
N GLU A 443 -7.68 17.50 2.35
CA GLU A 443 -6.56 17.20 3.22
C GLU A 443 -5.30 17.82 2.63
N PRO A 444 -4.32 18.19 3.47
CA PRO A 444 -3.03 18.61 2.96
C PRO A 444 -2.34 17.45 2.24
N ALA A 445 -1.82 17.73 1.06
CA ALA A 445 -1.19 16.75 0.20
C ALA A 445 0.35 16.84 0.28
N SER A 446 1.02 15.72 0.08
CA SER A 446 2.46 15.61 0.03
C SER A 446 3.01 15.62 -1.40
N PHE A 447 2.30 16.24 -2.34
CA PHE A 447 2.72 16.41 -3.74
C PHE A 447 2.34 17.79 -4.31
N VAL A 448 2.91 18.15 -5.45
CA VAL A 448 2.42 19.26 -6.29
C VAL A 448 2.04 18.76 -7.69
N PRO A 449 0.95 19.28 -8.30
CA PRO A 449 0.53 18.89 -9.63
C PRO A 449 1.51 19.41 -10.69
N LEU A 450 1.59 18.67 -11.79
CA LEU A 450 2.42 18.97 -12.94
C LEU A 450 1.55 19.25 -14.16
N HIS A 451 1.86 20.35 -14.83
CA HIS A 451 1.15 20.85 -16.00
C HIS A 451 2.04 20.79 -17.25
N THR A 452 1.40 20.78 -18.40
CA THR A 452 2.04 20.78 -19.73
C THR A 452 2.67 22.14 -20.10
N ALA A 453 2.25 23.24 -19.46
CA ALA A 453 2.75 24.59 -19.70
C ALA A 453 2.69 25.43 -18.41
N PRO A 454 3.39 26.58 -18.31
CA PRO A 454 3.40 27.43 -17.11
C PRO A 454 2.10 28.25 -16.98
N SER A 455 0.98 27.57 -16.76
CA SER A 455 -0.35 28.14 -16.57
C SER A 455 -1.24 27.19 -15.77
N GLU A 456 -2.07 27.72 -14.87
CA GLU A 456 -3.06 26.94 -14.12
C GLU A 456 -4.13 26.33 -15.06
N ASP A 457 -4.38 26.97 -16.21
CA ASP A 457 -5.31 26.47 -17.24
C ASP A 457 -4.68 25.41 -18.15
N ALA A 458 -3.36 25.18 -18.04
CA ALA A 458 -2.70 24.17 -18.85
C ALA A 458 -3.11 22.76 -18.35
N PRO A 459 -3.38 21.80 -19.25
CA PRO A 459 -3.70 20.44 -18.85
C PRO A 459 -2.63 19.83 -17.93
N LEU A 460 -3.09 19.01 -16.99
CA LEU A 460 -2.22 18.15 -16.17
C LEU A 460 -1.43 17.21 -17.08
N LEU A 461 -0.21 16.88 -16.64
CA LEU A 461 0.74 16.08 -17.42
C LEU A 461 0.17 14.69 -17.70
N SER A 462 0.29 14.22 -18.95
CA SER A 462 -0.14 12.87 -19.33
C SER A 462 1.03 11.89 -19.21
N ASP A 463 0.83 10.78 -18.51
CA ASP A 463 1.73 9.63 -18.55
C ASP A 463 1.26 8.61 -19.58
N VAL A 464 2.10 8.27 -20.56
CA VAL A 464 1.75 7.38 -21.68
C VAL A 464 1.33 5.95 -21.26
N ALA A 465 1.69 5.49 -20.06
CA ALA A 465 1.22 4.21 -19.54
C ALA A 465 -0.17 4.31 -18.90
N LEU A 466 -0.47 5.41 -18.22
CA LEU A 466 -1.76 5.62 -17.54
C LEU A 466 -2.82 6.10 -18.52
N HIS A 467 -2.42 6.91 -19.50
CA HIS A 467 -3.26 7.53 -20.52
C HIS A 467 -2.75 7.19 -21.92
N PRO A 468 -2.87 5.93 -22.37
CA PRO A 468 -2.35 5.49 -23.67
C PRO A 468 -3.06 6.13 -24.87
N ASP A 469 -4.22 6.75 -24.67
CA ASP A 469 -4.96 7.55 -25.65
C ASP A 469 -4.48 9.01 -25.73
N GLY A 470 -3.54 9.41 -24.86
CA GLY A 470 -3.02 10.76 -24.77
C GLY A 470 -3.91 11.73 -23.99
N ALA A 471 -4.90 11.23 -23.25
CA ALA A 471 -5.70 12.06 -22.35
C ALA A 471 -4.80 12.77 -21.30
N PRO A 472 -5.14 13.99 -20.87
CA PRO A 472 -4.45 14.65 -19.77
C PRO A 472 -4.49 13.84 -18.48
N GLY A 473 -3.53 14.11 -17.58
CA GLY A 473 -3.60 13.65 -16.20
C GLY A 473 -4.86 14.13 -15.48
N THR A 474 -5.14 13.53 -14.34
CA THR A 474 -6.35 13.76 -13.56
C THR A 474 -6.05 14.06 -12.09
N THR A 475 -7.04 14.64 -11.41
CA THR A 475 -6.98 14.86 -9.96
C THR A 475 -7.15 13.58 -9.14
N GLN A 476 -7.27 12.41 -9.79
CA GLN A 476 -7.44 11.15 -9.09
C GLN A 476 -6.17 10.78 -8.31
N MET A 477 -6.31 10.30 -7.07
CA MET A 477 -5.17 9.96 -6.21
C MET A 477 -4.23 8.88 -6.78
N CYS A 478 -4.75 7.92 -7.54
CA CYS A 478 -4.03 6.83 -8.18
C CYS A 478 -3.47 7.20 -9.56
N ASP A 479 -3.86 8.34 -10.14
CA ASP A 479 -3.21 8.87 -11.32
C ASP A 479 -1.92 9.56 -10.89
N THR A 480 -0.88 8.80 -10.62
CA THR A 480 0.40 9.34 -10.11
C THR A 480 1.25 10.00 -11.20
N GLY A 481 0.81 9.95 -12.46
CA GLY A 481 1.56 10.40 -13.63
C GLY A 481 1.89 11.89 -13.64
N ASP A 482 1.18 12.71 -12.89
CA ASP A 482 1.28 14.17 -12.85
C ASP A 482 1.61 14.73 -11.46
N LYS A 483 2.06 13.88 -10.52
CA LYS A 483 2.26 14.26 -9.11
C LYS A 483 3.74 14.20 -8.73
N ALA A 484 4.35 15.36 -8.51
CA ALA A 484 5.71 15.43 -7.97
C ALA A 484 5.66 15.36 -6.44
N ALA A 485 6.15 14.27 -5.83
CA ALA A 485 5.99 14.03 -4.40
C ALA A 485 7.12 14.67 -3.56
N SER A 486 6.78 15.05 -2.33
CA SER A 486 7.69 15.72 -1.40
C SER A 486 8.94 14.88 -1.12
N GLY A 487 10.07 15.57 -1.15
CA GLY A 487 11.43 15.07 -0.98
C GLY A 487 12.05 14.42 -2.21
N GLN A 488 11.29 14.17 -3.29
CA GLN A 488 11.87 13.76 -4.57
C GLN A 488 12.68 14.91 -5.20
N ARG A 489 13.63 14.54 -6.07
CA ARG A 489 14.58 15.47 -6.69
C ARG A 489 14.50 15.39 -8.20
N PHE A 490 14.38 16.54 -8.86
CA PHE A 490 14.26 16.62 -10.31
C PHE A 490 15.23 17.62 -10.91
N ALA A 491 15.76 17.31 -12.08
CA ALA A 491 16.65 18.22 -12.80
C ALA A 491 15.83 19.39 -13.34
N LEU A 492 16.40 20.59 -13.24
CA LEU A 492 15.75 21.80 -13.71
C LEU A 492 15.76 21.85 -15.25
N ALA A 493 14.60 22.04 -15.86
CA ALA A 493 14.44 22.22 -17.31
C ALA A 493 14.28 23.71 -17.70
N GLY A 494 13.80 24.55 -16.77
CA GLY A 494 13.58 25.97 -17.03
C GLY A 494 12.82 26.69 -15.92
N ARG A 495 12.62 27.99 -16.08
CA ARG A 495 11.79 28.83 -15.20
C ARG A 495 11.06 29.89 -16.01
N GLN A 496 9.83 30.21 -15.63
CA GLN A 496 9.04 31.28 -16.22
C GLN A 496 8.11 31.91 -15.18
N GLY A 497 8.42 33.12 -14.72
CA GLY A 497 7.67 33.76 -13.63
C GLY A 497 7.72 32.89 -12.37
N ASP A 498 6.55 32.64 -11.79
CA ASP A 498 6.37 31.76 -10.62
C ASP A 498 6.34 30.27 -10.97
N TRP A 499 6.68 29.89 -12.21
CA TRP A 499 6.68 28.49 -12.66
C TRP A 499 8.09 27.92 -12.80
N THR A 500 8.26 26.70 -12.30
CA THR A 500 9.48 25.91 -12.45
C THR A 500 9.22 24.74 -13.39
N ALA A 501 10.04 24.59 -14.42
CA ALA A 501 10.03 23.42 -15.29
C ALA A 501 11.07 22.39 -14.82
N ILE A 502 10.67 21.12 -14.80
CA ILE A 502 11.52 19.97 -14.46
C ILE A 502 11.48 18.91 -15.57
N TRP A 503 12.54 18.12 -15.67
CA TRP A 503 12.51 16.89 -16.47
C TRP A 503 11.81 15.77 -15.68
N TYR A 504 10.74 15.24 -16.26
CA TYR A 504 9.83 14.32 -15.57
C TYR A 504 9.21 13.33 -16.57
N GLY A 505 9.38 12.03 -16.35
CA GLY A 505 8.67 10.99 -17.11
C GLY A 505 8.94 10.97 -18.63
N GLY A 506 10.10 11.43 -19.10
CA GLY A 506 10.43 11.50 -20.54
C GLY A 506 10.06 12.83 -21.20
N GLN A 507 9.59 13.81 -20.44
CA GLN A 507 9.08 15.09 -20.94
C GLN A 507 9.41 16.26 -19.99
N GLN A 508 9.17 17.48 -20.45
CA GLN A 508 9.25 18.67 -19.60
C GLN A 508 7.89 18.86 -18.91
N ALA A 509 7.91 19.09 -17.59
CA ALA A 509 6.72 19.30 -16.78
C ALA A 509 6.85 20.60 -15.97
N TRP A 510 5.73 21.32 -15.81
CA TRP A 510 5.69 22.62 -15.15
C TRP A 510 4.92 22.53 -13.83
N LEU A 511 5.49 23.09 -12.76
CA LEU A 511 4.79 23.26 -11.49
C LEU A 511 4.72 24.74 -11.12
N HIS A 512 3.60 25.14 -10.51
CA HIS A 512 3.46 26.47 -9.94
C HIS A 512 4.24 26.52 -8.61
N ASP A 513 5.34 27.28 -8.60
CA ASP A 513 6.37 27.23 -7.58
C ASP A 513 6.32 28.42 -6.62
N VAL A 514 5.18 28.58 -5.95
CA VAL A 514 5.00 29.55 -4.86
C VAL A 514 5.50 29.01 -3.53
N ARG A 515 6.79 28.58 -3.50
CA ARG A 515 7.48 27.87 -2.39
C ARG A 515 7.20 26.36 -2.34
N ALA A 516 7.03 25.74 -3.51
CA ALA A 516 6.88 24.30 -3.62
C ALA A 516 8.24 23.58 -3.75
N THR A 517 9.29 24.30 -4.15
CA THR A 517 10.60 23.69 -4.38
C THR A 517 11.76 24.36 -3.64
N VAL A 518 12.81 23.58 -3.44
CA VAL A 518 14.10 24.05 -2.92
C VAL A 518 15.21 23.74 -3.92
N SER A 519 15.85 24.79 -4.43
CA SER A 519 16.92 24.63 -5.42
C SER A 519 18.16 23.97 -4.80
N THR A 520 18.74 23.01 -5.51
CA THR A 520 19.87 22.19 -5.06
C THR A 520 20.80 21.86 -6.22
N TYR A 521 22.01 21.39 -5.90
CA TYR A 521 22.82 20.63 -6.84
C TYR A 521 22.51 19.13 -6.73
N ALA A 522 22.50 18.46 -7.88
CA ALA A 522 22.38 17.02 -7.97
C ALA A 522 23.22 16.50 -9.14
N LEU A 523 23.75 15.28 -8.99
CA LEU A 523 24.34 14.55 -10.10
C LEU A 523 23.23 14.16 -11.08
N THR A 524 23.42 14.39 -12.37
CA THR A 524 22.43 14.04 -13.40
C THR A 524 23.01 13.12 -14.45
N VAL A 525 22.13 12.42 -15.17
CA VAL A 525 22.46 11.71 -16.41
C VAL A 525 21.75 12.35 -17.60
N THR A 526 22.42 12.34 -18.75
CA THR A 526 21.87 12.70 -20.06
C THR A 526 22.33 11.69 -21.10
N VAL A 527 21.60 11.55 -22.20
CA VAL A 527 22.06 10.81 -23.38
C VAL A 527 23.41 11.36 -23.83
N LYS A 528 24.33 10.46 -24.23
CA LYS A 528 25.65 10.81 -24.76
C LYS A 528 25.51 11.70 -26.00
N THR A 529 26.43 12.65 -26.19
CA THR A 529 26.43 13.54 -27.37
C THR A 529 26.43 12.73 -28.66
N GLY A 530 25.48 13.02 -29.56
CA GLY A 530 25.30 12.28 -30.82
C GLY A 530 24.64 10.90 -30.67
N GLY A 531 24.22 10.52 -29.47
CA GLY A 531 23.52 9.26 -29.19
C GLY A 531 22.02 9.30 -29.48
N SER A 532 21.41 8.12 -29.46
CA SER A 532 19.96 7.92 -29.54
C SER A 532 19.32 7.97 -28.14
N PRO A 533 17.99 8.20 -28.04
CA PRO A 533 17.28 8.15 -26.76
C PRO A 533 17.62 6.88 -25.95
N ALA A 534 17.93 7.05 -24.67
CA ALA A 534 18.36 5.94 -23.81
C ALA A 534 17.14 5.18 -23.24
N PRO A 535 17.09 3.85 -23.36
CA PRO A 535 15.98 3.06 -22.80
C PRO A 535 15.93 3.11 -21.27
N ILE A 536 14.71 3.09 -20.74
CA ILE A 536 14.45 2.99 -19.30
C ILE A 536 14.03 1.56 -18.94
N TYR A 537 14.46 1.07 -17.78
CA TYR A 537 14.16 -0.27 -17.29
C TYR A 537 13.53 -0.21 -15.89
N GLY A 538 12.56 -1.09 -15.63
CA GLY A 538 11.96 -1.27 -14.30
C GLY A 538 12.77 -2.19 -13.37
N ARG A 539 13.81 -2.86 -13.89
CA ARG A 539 14.68 -3.80 -13.16
C ARG A 539 16.10 -3.68 -13.69
N ALA A 540 17.10 -3.81 -12.82
CA ALA A 540 18.51 -3.87 -13.20
C ALA A 540 19.01 -5.33 -13.23
N TYR A 541 18.42 -6.14 -14.11
CA TYR A 541 18.79 -7.56 -14.25
C TYR A 541 20.09 -7.76 -15.05
N PRO A 542 20.83 -8.87 -14.82
CA PRO A 542 22.06 -9.20 -15.52
C PRO A 542 21.86 -9.42 -17.03
N GLU A 543 22.89 -9.10 -17.80
CA GLU A 543 22.96 -9.49 -19.21
C GLU A 543 22.98 -11.03 -19.36
N ALA A 544 22.49 -11.56 -20.50
CA ALA A 544 22.38 -13.00 -20.74
C ALA A 544 23.71 -13.77 -20.56
N ALA A 545 24.84 -13.12 -20.86
CA ALA A 545 26.16 -13.71 -20.68
C ALA A 545 26.52 -14.00 -19.21
N ALA A 546 25.91 -13.32 -18.24
CA ALA A 546 26.12 -13.56 -16.81
C ALA A 546 25.61 -14.93 -16.34
N TYR A 547 24.68 -15.53 -17.10
CA TYR A 547 24.11 -16.85 -16.81
C TYR A 547 24.93 -17.99 -17.44
N ALA A 548 25.97 -17.69 -18.22
CA ALA A 548 26.76 -18.71 -18.92
C ALA A 548 27.43 -19.67 -17.91
N GLY A 549 27.15 -20.96 -18.03
CA GLY A 549 27.63 -21.99 -17.12
C GLY A 549 26.84 -22.10 -15.81
N SER A 550 25.82 -21.28 -15.61
CA SER A 550 24.87 -21.39 -14.51
C SER A 550 23.66 -22.25 -14.91
N PRO A 551 23.11 -23.08 -14.01
CA PRO A 551 21.82 -23.75 -14.22
C PRO A 551 20.61 -22.80 -14.12
N VAL A 552 20.81 -21.54 -13.71
CA VAL A 552 19.74 -20.53 -13.59
C VAL A 552 19.25 -20.11 -14.98
N PRO A 553 17.92 -20.13 -15.25
CA PRO A 553 17.36 -19.63 -16.50
C PRO A 553 17.64 -18.15 -16.73
N VAL A 554 18.03 -17.79 -17.95
CA VAL A 554 18.24 -16.39 -18.36
C VAL A 554 16.95 -15.60 -18.17
N GLN A 555 17.03 -14.48 -17.48
CA GLN A 555 15.92 -13.53 -17.35
C GLN A 555 15.98 -12.48 -18.45
N SER A 556 14.83 -12.21 -19.07
CA SER A 556 14.72 -11.20 -20.12
C SER A 556 14.82 -9.78 -19.55
N VAL A 557 15.70 -8.97 -20.14
CA VAL A 557 15.82 -7.53 -19.84
C VAL A 557 14.97 -6.77 -20.86
N VAL A 558 13.79 -6.31 -20.44
CA VAL A 558 12.80 -5.63 -21.29
C VAL A 558 12.74 -4.15 -20.90
N PRO A 559 12.99 -3.20 -21.83
CA PRO A 559 12.80 -1.79 -21.54
C PRO A 559 11.31 -1.46 -21.37
N LEU A 560 11.03 -0.45 -20.55
CA LEU A 560 9.73 0.19 -20.47
C LEU A 560 9.48 1.03 -21.74
N GLN A 561 8.25 1.51 -21.91
CA GLN A 561 7.82 2.38 -23.00
C GLN A 561 8.43 3.79 -22.97
N TYR A 562 9.35 4.05 -22.05
CA TYR A 562 9.95 5.37 -21.83
C TYR A 562 11.40 5.42 -22.29
N THR A 563 11.85 6.63 -22.64
CA THR A 563 13.27 6.91 -22.94
C THR A 563 13.70 8.22 -22.30
N ILE A 564 15.01 8.36 -22.06
CA ILE A 564 15.63 9.68 -21.86
C ILE A 564 15.91 10.26 -23.24
N GLY A 565 15.26 11.37 -23.56
CA GLY A 565 15.51 12.10 -24.81
C GLY A 565 16.86 12.80 -24.83
N VAL A 566 17.35 13.15 -26.03
CA VAL A 566 18.57 13.95 -26.19
C VAL A 566 18.38 15.32 -25.54
N GLY A 567 19.30 15.70 -24.65
CA GLY A 567 19.25 16.96 -23.90
C GLY A 567 18.36 16.93 -22.65
N GLN A 568 17.71 15.80 -22.35
CA GLN A 568 17.00 15.61 -21.08
C GLN A 568 17.97 15.21 -19.98
N HIS A 569 17.72 15.71 -18.77
CA HIS A 569 18.54 15.41 -17.60
C HIS A 569 17.70 14.74 -16.50
N TYR A 570 18.21 13.68 -15.88
CA TYR A 570 17.54 13.03 -14.75
C TYR A 570 18.48 12.89 -13.57
N VAL A 571 17.97 13.13 -12.35
CA VAL A 571 18.77 13.07 -11.13
C VAL A 571 19.11 11.63 -10.79
N VAL A 572 20.40 11.38 -10.52
CA VAL A 572 20.91 10.09 -10.08
C VAL A 572 20.70 9.94 -8.59
N ALA A 573 20.01 8.87 -8.18
CA ALA A 573 19.85 8.45 -6.79
C ALA A 573 20.89 7.39 -6.39
N GLY A 574 21.46 6.67 -7.34
CA GLY A 574 22.48 5.66 -7.04
C GLY A 574 23.07 4.99 -8.28
N LEU A 575 24.06 4.12 -8.03
CA LEU A 575 24.69 3.25 -9.02
C LEU A 575 24.57 1.81 -8.53
N VAL A 576 24.02 0.93 -9.36
CA VAL A 576 23.85 -0.48 -9.04
C VAL A 576 24.52 -1.36 -10.09
N ARG A 577 25.09 -2.47 -9.64
CA ARG A 577 25.50 -3.57 -10.50
C ARG A 577 24.30 -4.48 -10.70
N SER A 578 24.15 -5.02 -11.89
CA SER A 578 23.08 -5.95 -12.19
C SER A 578 23.22 -7.27 -11.43
N ASP A 579 22.14 -7.71 -10.83
CA ASP A 579 22.03 -8.97 -10.10
C ASP A 579 20.61 -9.54 -10.20
N TYR A 580 20.49 -10.85 -10.00
CA TYR A 580 19.23 -11.57 -9.94
C TYR A 580 19.35 -12.74 -8.97
N TYR A 581 18.49 -12.78 -7.97
CA TYR A 581 18.36 -13.92 -7.06
C TYR A 581 17.32 -14.89 -7.62
N HIS A 582 17.75 -16.10 -7.98
CA HIS A 582 16.84 -17.15 -8.42
C HIS A 582 16.26 -17.89 -7.20
N SER A 583 14.96 -17.78 -6.98
CA SER A 583 14.23 -18.57 -5.99
C SER A 583 12.90 -19.04 -6.58
N SER A 584 12.73 -20.35 -6.76
CA SER A 584 11.57 -20.90 -7.49
C SER A 584 10.89 -22.09 -6.82
N THR A 585 11.56 -22.78 -5.88
CA THR A 585 10.96 -23.87 -5.11
C THR A 585 11.15 -23.69 -3.61
N ILE A 586 10.21 -24.20 -2.81
CA ILE A 586 10.22 -24.07 -1.35
C ILE A 586 11.45 -24.70 -0.66
N ASP A 587 12.07 -25.70 -1.31
CA ASP A 587 13.13 -26.53 -0.72
C ASP A 587 14.45 -26.46 -1.50
N ALA A 588 14.60 -25.44 -2.35
CA ALA A 588 15.78 -25.25 -3.21
C ALA A 588 16.08 -26.45 -4.13
N SER A 589 15.06 -27.23 -4.53
CA SER A 589 15.26 -28.46 -5.30
C SER A 589 15.35 -28.27 -6.80
N SER A 590 15.02 -27.08 -7.34
CA SER A 590 15.23 -26.80 -8.77
C SER A 590 16.71 -26.53 -9.10
N PRO A 591 17.17 -26.83 -10.33
CA PRO A 591 18.53 -26.49 -10.73
C PRO A 591 18.85 -25.00 -10.56
N GLY A 592 19.92 -24.69 -9.82
CA GLY A 592 20.32 -23.30 -9.58
C GLY A 592 19.45 -22.54 -8.60
N ASP A 593 18.52 -23.20 -7.91
CA ASP A 593 17.69 -22.51 -6.92
C ASP A 593 18.56 -21.88 -5.84
N HIS A 594 18.06 -20.79 -5.28
CA HIS A 594 18.71 -19.98 -4.25
C HIS A 594 20.12 -19.51 -4.65
N THR A 595 20.32 -19.23 -5.95
CA THR A 595 21.59 -18.74 -6.49
C THR A 595 21.46 -17.30 -6.95
N VAL A 596 22.45 -16.46 -6.61
CA VAL A 596 22.57 -15.09 -7.12
C VAL A 596 23.40 -15.10 -8.39
N VAL A 597 22.82 -14.61 -9.49
CA VAL A 597 23.53 -14.31 -10.73
C VAL A 597 23.94 -12.85 -10.72
N THR A 598 25.23 -12.56 -10.83
CA THR A 598 25.75 -11.19 -10.90
C THR A 598 26.29 -10.89 -12.29
N GLY A 599 25.81 -9.82 -12.90
CA GLY A 599 26.26 -9.35 -14.22
C GLY A 599 27.35 -8.28 -14.17
N LYS A 600 27.85 -7.93 -15.36
CA LYS A 600 28.83 -6.86 -15.56
C LYS A 600 28.16 -5.51 -15.82
N ASP A 601 26.91 -5.52 -16.30
CA ASP A 601 26.15 -4.30 -16.55
C ASP A 601 26.01 -3.46 -15.27
N LEU A 602 26.15 -2.14 -15.45
CA LEU A 602 25.89 -1.14 -14.42
C LEU A 602 24.68 -0.31 -14.84
N TYR A 603 23.88 0.08 -13.85
CA TYR A 603 22.71 0.91 -14.03
C TYR A 603 22.76 2.10 -13.07
N TYR A 604 22.45 3.28 -13.57
CA TYR A 604 22.08 4.39 -12.70
C TYR A 604 20.63 4.23 -12.27
N LEU A 605 20.40 4.33 -10.96
CA LEU A 605 19.07 4.56 -10.40
C LEU A 605 18.76 6.04 -10.52
N ILE A 606 17.62 6.38 -11.11
CA ILE A 606 17.20 7.77 -11.34
C ILE A 606 15.78 8.02 -10.84
N TYR A 607 15.49 9.27 -10.48
CA TYR A 607 14.11 9.74 -10.33
C TYR A 607 13.52 9.93 -11.73
N PHE A 608 12.48 9.17 -12.09
CA PHE A 608 11.88 9.18 -13.43
C PHE A 608 10.36 9.21 -13.33
N GLY A 609 9.79 10.42 -13.39
CA GLY A 609 8.38 10.63 -13.07
C GLY A 609 8.16 10.52 -11.56
N HIS A 610 7.01 9.99 -11.14
CA HIS A 610 6.73 9.74 -9.72
C HIS A 610 7.53 8.55 -9.17
N ARG A 611 8.17 7.76 -10.02
CA ARG A 611 8.85 6.50 -9.69
C ARG A 611 10.36 6.59 -9.81
N MET A 612 11.03 5.61 -9.24
CA MET A 612 12.43 5.33 -9.55
C MET A 612 12.53 4.45 -10.80
N ALA A 613 13.61 4.57 -11.56
CA ALA A 613 13.87 3.70 -12.72
C ALA A 613 15.37 3.49 -12.95
N PHE A 614 15.71 2.55 -13.83
CA PHE A 614 17.08 2.19 -14.15
C PHE A 614 17.43 2.54 -15.59
N VAL A 615 18.64 3.08 -15.80
CA VAL A 615 19.22 3.31 -17.12
C VAL A 615 20.64 2.77 -17.16
N LYS A 616 21.02 2.08 -18.24
CA LYS A 616 22.37 1.51 -18.36
C LYS A 616 23.41 2.62 -18.45
N THR A 617 24.53 2.47 -17.74
CA THR A 617 25.63 3.45 -17.80
C THR A 617 26.27 3.54 -19.18
N THR A 618 26.07 2.54 -20.04
CA THR A 618 26.56 2.53 -21.43
C THR A 618 25.80 3.49 -22.34
N ASP A 619 24.58 3.89 -21.97
CA ASP A 619 23.67 4.63 -22.84
C ASP A 619 23.64 6.13 -22.49
N VAL A 620 24.14 6.49 -21.30
CA VAL A 620 24.14 7.85 -20.77
C VAL A 620 25.53 8.30 -20.33
N ALA A 621 25.70 9.61 -20.16
CA ALA A 621 26.84 10.24 -19.51
C ALA A 621 26.39 10.97 -18.25
N LEU A 622 27.28 11.07 -17.26
CA LEU A 622 27.09 11.95 -16.11
C LEU A 622 27.24 13.41 -16.57
N GLY A 623 26.34 14.26 -16.10
CA GLY A 623 26.32 15.70 -16.35
C GLY A 623 26.67 16.53 -15.12
#